data_AF-A0A5C7VN73-F1
#
_entry.id   AF-A0A5C7VN73-F1
#
_cell.length_a   1.000
_cell.length_b   1.000
_cell.length_c   1.000
_cell.angle_alpha   90.00
_cell.angle_beta   90.00
_cell.angle_gamma   90.00
#
_symmetry.space_group_name_H-M   'P 1'
#
loop_
_entity.id
_entity.type
_entity.pdbx_description
1 polymer ?
#
loop_
_entity_poly.entity_id
_entity_poly.type
_entity_poly.pdbx_seq_one_letter_code
_entity_poly.pdbx_strand_id
1 'polypeptide(L)'
;MSGVSCDCNQDRQSSFGVTWRILKVVNKIYYLNKPRDLFSGSLAWLASRFAHKRYAWQLFYRPACLGLAIHIAGDLITSYGLMLFAPFSTERFSLPLVFVIDPWFSFIIIAGLIASWRYPQQRIPAIAALIVLCSYTILLAVLRQQAITAANQYIYTHTMPQAHISVLPQPLSPFHWKIIIRHDDNYHLANVNLLPPDHQQQQTTWLFTTMAAAYRPVVENNWQIQQQFGGDPAEMMLAREAWLHPVFAPFRAFAQFPVLERIDISEQGQCAWFYDLRFKFPELPPSFRYGVCRQHGHTGWEMSRRRGLFYID
;
A
#
# COMPACT_ATOMS: atom_id res chain seq x y z
N MET A 1 14.72 38.90 29.57
CA MET A 1 14.39 37.57 30.14
C MET A 1 12.88 37.44 30.08
N SER A 2 12.39 37.02 28.93
CA SER A 2 10.98 37.09 28.54
C SER A 2 10.54 35.67 28.19
N GLY A 3 9.58 35.16 28.97
CA GLY A 3 8.92 33.89 28.72
C GLY A 3 8.18 33.91 27.40
N VAL A 4 8.19 32.77 26.71
CA VAL A 4 7.33 32.51 25.57
C VAL A 4 6.64 31.18 25.83
N SER A 5 5.37 31.31 26.17
CA SER A 5 4.35 30.26 26.17
C SER A 5 4.16 29.81 24.72
N CYS A 6 4.37 28.52 24.43
CA CYS A 6 4.02 27.98 23.11
C CYS A 6 2.55 27.53 23.13
N ASP A 7 1.69 28.50 22.83
CA ASP A 7 0.33 28.30 22.38
C ASP A 7 0.38 27.83 20.91
N CYS A 8 -0.18 26.67 20.60
CA CYS A 8 -0.15 26.11 19.24
C CYS A 8 -1.56 25.73 18.82
N ASN A 9 -2.36 26.75 18.52
CA ASN A 9 -3.56 26.62 17.74
C ASN A 9 -3.58 27.68 16.62
N GLN A 10 -3.99 27.22 15.44
CA GLN A 10 -4.54 27.96 14.31
C GLN A 10 -3.63 28.47 13.16
N ASP A 11 -3.84 27.81 12.02
CA ASP A 11 -3.91 28.32 10.64
C ASP A 11 -2.66 28.75 9.85
N ARG A 12 -2.37 27.98 8.79
CA ARG A 12 -2.66 28.47 7.43
C ARG A 12 -2.85 27.37 6.37
N GLN A 13 -3.97 27.49 5.68
CA GLN A 13 -4.40 26.74 4.51
C GLN A 13 -3.46 26.98 3.30
N SER A 14 -3.17 25.92 2.54
CA SER A 14 -2.79 26.04 1.12
C SER A 14 -3.28 24.84 0.30
N SER A 15 -4.44 25.05 -0.33
CA SER A 15 -4.78 24.62 -1.70
C SER A 15 -4.11 23.36 -2.28
N PHE A 16 -4.61 22.16 -1.94
CA PHE A 16 -4.54 20.96 -2.79
C PHE A 16 -5.75 20.04 -2.50
N GLY A 17 -6.97 20.58 -2.68
CA GLY A 17 -8.22 20.01 -2.15
C GLY A 17 -9.02 19.08 -3.07
N VAL A 18 -8.56 18.79 -4.29
CA VAL A 18 -9.38 18.06 -5.29
C VAL A 18 -8.99 16.58 -5.42
N THR A 19 -7.70 16.25 -5.33
CA THR A 19 -7.21 14.87 -5.49
C THR A 19 -7.41 14.00 -4.24
N TRP A 20 -7.45 14.61 -3.05
CA TRP A 20 -7.53 13.91 -1.76
C TRP A 20 -8.96 13.57 -1.29
N ARG A 21 -9.98 14.15 -1.93
CA ARG A 21 -11.39 13.76 -1.70
C ARG A 21 -11.69 12.36 -2.23
N ILE A 22 -10.95 11.90 -3.25
CA ILE A 22 -11.13 10.56 -3.84
C ILE A 22 -10.64 9.48 -2.86
N LEU A 23 -9.51 9.68 -2.17
CA LEU A 23 -9.01 8.71 -1.17
C LEU A 23 -9.91 8.60 0.08
N LYS A 24 -10.51 9.71 0.55
CA LYS A 24 -11.48 9.66 1.66
C LYS A 24 -12.77 8.94 1.30
N VAL A 25 -13.20 9.00 0.04
CA VAL A 25 -14.36 8.22 -0.45
C VAL A 25 -14.02 6.73 -0.53
N VAL A 26 -12.82 6.39 -0.99
CA VAL A 26 -12.33 5.01 -1.05
C VAL A 26 -12.27 4.37 0.35
N ASN A 27 -11.74 5.07 1.37
CA ASN A 27 -11.64 4.53 2.73
C ASN A 27 -13.00 4.38 3.45
N LYS A 28 -14.00 5.22 3.12
CA LYS A 28 -15.36 5.11 3.68
C LYS A 28 -16.18 3.96 3.06
N ILE A 29 -15.75 3.44 1.90
CA ILE A 29 -16.40 2.30 1.23
C ILE A 29 -15.87 0.95 1.78
N TYR A 30 -14.66 0.89 2.34
CA TYR A 30 -14.08 -0.37 2.85
C TYR A 30 -14.65 -0.84 4.21
N TYR A 31 -15.29 0.03 4.99
CA TYR A 31 -15.81 -0.31 6.33
C TYR A 31 -17.32 -0.58 6.39
N LEU A 32 -18.04 -0.44 5.28
CA LEU A 32 -19.47 -0.71 5.25
C LEU A 32 -19.74 -2.08 4.63
N ASN A 33 -19.98 -3.04 5.52
CA ASN A 33 -20.59 -4.33 5.25
C ASN A 33 -21.92 -4.13 4.48
N LYS A 34 -21.86 -4.08 3.15
CA LYS A 34 -23.06 -4.13 2.30
C LYS A 34 -22.80 -4.95 1.05
N PRO A 35 -23.77 -5.80 0.65
CA PRO A 35 -23.68 -6.64 -0.54
C PRO A 35 -23.45 -5.76 -1.78
N ARG A 36 -22.31 -5.98 -2.44
CA ARG A 36 -21.81 -5.21 -3.59
C ARG A 36 -22.72 -5.29 -4.82
N ASP A 37 -23.60 -6.30 -4.88
CA ASP A 37 -24.49 -6.54 -6.02
C ASP A 37 -25.76 -5.65 -6.02
N LEU A 38 -26.12 -5.07 -4.86
CA LEU A 38 -27.27 -4.15 -4.72
C LEU A 38 -26.91 -2.69 -5.03
N PHE A 39 -25.63 -2.35 -5.06
CA PHE A 39 -25.16 -0.97 -5.28
C PHE A 39 -25.21 -0.55 -6.75
N SER A 40 -24.92 -1.47 -7.68
CA SER A 40 -24.99 -1.19 -9.12
C SER A 40 -26.42 -0.89 -9.58
N GLY A 41 -27.40 -1.67 -9.09
CA GLY A 41 -28.82 -1.47 -9.38
C GLY A 41 -29.38 -0.15 -8.82
N SER A 42 -28.99 0.22 -7.60
CA SER A 42 -29.44 1.48 -6.96
C SER A 42 -28.80 2.72 -7.59
N LEU A 43 -27.53 2.67 -7.99
CA LEU A 43 -26.86 3.76 -8.72
C LEU A 43 -27.48 3.96 -10.12
N ALA A 44 -27.76 2.87 -10.83
CA ALA A 44 -28.42 2.91 -12.14
C ALA A 44 -29.87 3.42 -12.06
N TRP A 45 -30.60 3.04 -11.01
CA TRP A 45 -31.96 3.52 -10.76
C TRP A 45 -31.99 5.03 -10.46
N LEU A 46 -31.08 5.53 -9.62
CA LEU A 46 -30.93 6.96 -9.32
C LEU A 46 -30.53 7.76 -10.56
N ALA A 47 -29.56 7.29 -11.36
CA ALA A 47 -29.18 7.93 -12.62
C ALA A 47 -30.35 7.98 -13.62
N SER A 48 -31.18 6.94 -13.68
CA SER A 48 -32.38 6.90 -14.55
C SER A 48 -33.46 7.90 -14.13
N ARG A 49 -33.58 8.17 -12.82
CA ARG A 49 -34.48 9.20 -12.27
C ARG A 49 -34.06 10.61 -12.68
N PHE A 50 -32.75 10.90 -12.72
CA PHE A 50 -32.21 12.19 -13.15
C PHE A 50 -32.24 12.38 -14.68
N ALA A 51 -32.24 11.31 -15.46
CA ALA A 51 -32.25 11.38 -16.93
C ALA A 51 -33.66 11.46 -17.58
N HIS A 52 -34.74 11.55 -16.78
CA HIS A 52 -36.14 11.65 -17.24
C HIS A 52 -36.58 10.65 -18.33
N LYS A 53 -35.94 9.46 -18.44
CA LYS A 53 -36.30 8.41 -19.41
C LYS A 53 -36.45 7.05 -18.72
N ARG A 54 -37.68 6.50 -18.80
CA ARG A 54 -38.18 5.31 -18.09
C ARG A 54 -37.41 3.99 -18.33
N TYR A 55 -36.54 3.91 -19.34
CA TYR A 55 -35.80 2.69 -19.73
C TYR A 55 -34.26 2.84 -19.70
N ALA A 56 -33.73 3.90 -19.09
CA ALA A 56 -32.29 4.21 -19.15
C ALA A 56 -31.39 3.31 -18.28
N TRP A 57 -31.93 2.56 -17.32
CA TRP A 57 -31.12 1.76 -16.39
C TRP A 57 -30.32 0.64 -17.08
N GLN A 58 -30.86 0.04 -18.16
CA GLN A 58 -30.16 -1.00 -18.93
C GLN A 58 -28.93 -0.45 -19.66
N LEU A 59 -28.96 0.83 -20.04
CA LEU A 59 -27.82 1.52 -20.66
C LEU A 59 -26.69 1.78 -19.65
N PHE A 60 -27.03 1.96 -18.37
CA PHE A 60 -26.05 2.20 -17.30
C PHE A 60 -25.56 0.91 -16.62
N TYR A 61 -26.32 -0.18 -16.68
CA TYR A 61 -25.97 -1.44 -16.05
C TYR A 61 -24.62 -1.99 -16.55
N ARG A 62 -24.43 -2.07 -17.87
CA ARG A 62 -23.19 -2.61 -18.46
C ARG A 62 -21.95 -1.77 -18.09
N PRO A 63 -21.95 -0.43 -18.25
CA PRO A 63 -20.84 0.40 -17.77
C PRO A 63 -20.60 0.30 -16.27
N ALA A 64 -21.66 0.21 -15.45
CA ALA A 64 -21.52 0.07 -14.01
C ALA A 64 -20.86 -1.26 -13.60
N CYS A 65 -21.32 -2.38 -14.18
CA CYS A 65 -20.70 -3.69 -13.97
C CYS A 65 -19.25 -3.71 -14.44
N LEU A 66 -18.95 -3.10 -15.59
CA LEU A 66 -17.58 -3.01 -16.10
C LEU A 66 -16.70 -2.16 -15.20
N GLY A 67 -17.19 -1.00 -14.75
CA GLY A 67 -16.48 -0.13 -13.82
C GLY A 67 -16.18 -0.83 -12.49
N LEU A 68 -17.14 -1.58 -11.96
CA LEU A 68 -16.94 -2.38 -10.75
C LEU A 68 -15.92 -3.50 -10.97
N ALA A 69 -15.99 -4.21 -12.10
CA ALA A 69 -15.03 -5.26 -12.44
C ALA A 69 -13.61 -4.70 -12.58
N ILE A 70 -13.44 -3.55 -13.24
CA ILE A 70 -12.14 -2.86 -13.37
C ILE A 70 -11.64 -2.40 -12.02
N HIS A 71 -12.51 -1.89 -11.15
CA HIS A 71 -12.11 -1.50 -9.79
C HIS A 71 -11.60 -2.71 -8.99
N ILE A 72 -12.32 -3.83 -9.00
CA ILE A 72 -11.91 -5.07 -8.32
C ILE A 72 -10.60 -5.60 -8.90
N ALA A 73 -10.46 -5.60 -10.23
CA ALA A 73 -9.23 -6.01 -10.90
C ALA A 73 -8.06 -5.09 -10.54
N GLY A 74 -8.30 -3.77 -10.46
CA GLY A 74 -7.34 -2.77 -10.00
C GLY A 74 -6.88 -3.01 -8.57
N ASP A 75 -7.81 -3.30 -7.66
CA ASP A 75 -7.47 -3.65 -6.28
C ASP A 75 -6.65 -4.95 -6.23
N LEU A 76 -6.97 -5.93 -7.07
CA LEU A 76 -6.28 -7.23 -7.09
C LEU A 76 -4.83 -7.08 -7.50
N ILE A 77 -4.51 -6.19 -8.44
CA ILE A 77 -3.15 -5.99 -8.94
C ILE A 77 -2.29 -5.10 -8.02
N THR A 78 -2.81 -4.65 -6.88
CA THR A 78 -2.08 -3.85 -5.88
C THR A 78 -1.61 -4.67 -4.68
N SER A 79 -0.75 -4.07 -3.84
CA SER A 79 -0.14 -4.74 -2.67
C SER A 79 -0.99 -4.77 -1.41
N TYR A 80 -2.18 -4.14 -1.40
CA TYR A 80 -3.00 -4.05 -0.18
C TYR A 80 -3.82 -5.30 0.09
N GLY A 81 -4.20 -6.01 -0.98
CA GLY A 81 -5.03 -7.18 -0.93
C GLY A 81 -6.50 -6.86 -0.70
N LEU A 82 -7.36 -7.56 -1.43
CA LEU A 82 -8.81 -7.43 -1.33
C LEU A 82 -9.41 -8.69 -0.69
N MET A 83 -10.44 -8.49 0.14
CA MET A 83 -11.26 -9.59 0.66
C MET A 83 -12.37 -9.90 -0.35
N LEU A 84 -12.12 -10.86 -1.24
CA LEU A 84 -13.01 -11.11 -2.39
C LEU A 84 -14.35 -11.71 -1.94
N PHE A 85 -14.29 -12.56 -0.92
CA PHE A 85 -15.40 -13.36 -0.44
C PHE A 85 -15.98 -12.88 0.90
N ALA A 86 -15.77 -11.61 1.26
CA ALA A 86 -16.39 -11.03 2.45
C ALA A 86 -17.93 -11.05 2.31
N PRO A 87 -18.70 -11.37 3.37
CA PRO A 87 -18.28 -11.61 4.75
C PRO A 87 -17.96 -13.08 5.08
N PHE A 88 -18.02 -13.99 4.11
CA PHE A 88 -17.82 -15.44 4.34
C PHE A 88 -16.36 -15.80 4.62
N SER A 89 -15.42 -15.09 4.00
CA SER A 89 -13.99 -15.23 4.25
C SER A 89 -13.30 -13.88 4.37
N THR A 90 -12.29 -13.83 5.24
CA THR A 90 -11.41 -12.67 5.46
C THR A 90 -10.07 -12.82 4.77
N GLU A 91 -9.89 -13.88 3.97
CA GLU A 91 -8.69 -14.08 3.16
C GLU A 91 -8.50 -12.93 2.17
N ARG A 92 -7.25 -12.46 2.07
CA ARG A 92 -6.86 -11.37 1.17
C ARG A 92 -6.16 -11.92 -0.07
N PHE A 93 -6.67 -11.53 -1.23
CA PHE A 93 -6.08 -11.83 -2.51
C PHE A 93 -5.37 -10.59 -3.05
N SER A 94 -4.10 -10.75 -3.43
CA SER A 94 -3.29 -9.70 -4.06
C SER A 94 -2.31 -10.32 -5.03
N LEU A 95 -2.15 -9.68 -6.19
CA LEU A 95 -1.10 -9.91 -7.14
C LEU A 95 -0.35 -8.58 -7.29
N PRO A 96 0.62 -8.28 -6.41
CA PRO A 96 1.27 -6.97 -6.36
C PRO A 96 2.08 -6.69 -7.64
N LEU A 97 1.45 -6.06 -8.63
CA LEU A 97 2.05 -5.66 -9.90
C LEU A 97 2.20 -4.14 -9.97
N VAL A 98 1.15 -3.43 -9.58
CA VAL A 98 1.03 -1.97 -9.74
C VAL A 98 1.09 -1.30 -8.36
N PHE A 99 1.85 -0.22 -8.27
CA PHE A 99 1.84 0.63 -7.08
C PHE A 99 0.51 1.39 -7.00
N VAL A 100 -0.08 1.53 -5.81
CA VAL A 100 -1.45 2.10 -5.66
C VAL A 100 -1.60 3.50 -6.30
N ILE A 101 -0.53 4.29 -6.32
CA ILE A 101 -0.50 5.62 -6.94
C ILE A 101 0.57 5.59 -8.02
N ASP A 102 0.39 4.75 -9.03
CA ASP A 102 1.28 4.66 -10.18
C ASP A 102 0.95 5.78 -11.21
N PRO A 103 1.86 6.74 -11.43
CA PRO A 103 1.64 7.83 -12.39
C PRO A 103 1.55 7.34 -13.84
N TRP A 104 2.28 6.29 -14.21
CA TRP A 104 2.31 5.75 -15.57
C TRP A 104 1.01 5.01 -15.89
N PHE A 105 0.56 4.16 -14.97
CA PHE A 105 -0.71 3.46 -15.10
C PHE A 105 -1.88 4.46 -15.22
N SER A 106 -1.87 5.49 -14.36
CA SER A 106 -2.88 6.56 -14.39
C SER A 106 -2.81 7.38 -15.68
N PHE A 107 -1.61 7.70 -16.17
CA PHE A 107 -1.40 8.44 -17.39
C PHE A 107 -1.95 7.71 -18.62
N ILE A 108 -1.70 6.40 -18.75
CA ILE A 108 -2.23 5.59 -19.86
C ILE A 108 -3.77 5.66 -19.90
N ILE A 109 -4.43 5.54 -18.75
CA ILE A 109 -5.89 5.62 -18.66
C ILE A 109 -6.37 7.03 -19.04
N ILE A 110 -5.79 8.08 -18.47
CA ILE A 110 -6.19 9.46 -18.72
C ILE A 110 -5.97 9.83 -20.20
N ALA A 111 -4.83 9.49 -20.77
CA ALA A 111 -4.53 9.74 -22.18
C ALA A 111 -5.52 9.00 -23.10
N GLY A 112 -5.83 7.74 -22.80
CA GLY A 112 -6.84 6.96 -23.53
C GLY A 112 -8.23 7.57 -23.45
N LEU A 113 -8.63 8.08 -22.29
CA LEU A 113 -9.92 8.77 -22.10
C LEU A 113 -9.97 10.09 -22.87
N ILE A 114 -8.92 10.91 -22.80
CA ILE A 114 -8.82 12.18 -23.54
C ILE A 114 -8.87 11.93 -25.05
N ALA A 115 -8.12 10.95 -25.55
CA ALA A 115 -8.12 10.61 -26.97
C ALA A 115 -9.49 10.10 -27.43
N SER A 116 -10.14 9.26 -26.61
CA SER A 116 -11.50 8.76 -26.89
C SER A 116 -12.55 9.86 -26.86
N TRP A 117 -12.38 10.87 -25.99
CA TRP A 117 -13.25 12.06 -25.94
C TRP A 117 -13.06 12.98 -27.15
N ARG A 118 -11.83 13.12 -27.66
CA ARG A 118 -11.52 13.94 -28.84
C ARG A 118 -12.01 13.33 -30.15
N TYR A 119 -12.08 12.00 -30.23
CA TYR A 119 -12.50 11.23 -31.42
C TYR A 119 -13.65 10.26 -31.09
N PRO A 120 -14.83 10.75 -30.68
CA PRO A 120 -15.90 9.92 -30.11
C PRO A 120 -16.53 8.93 -31.11
N GLN A 121 -16.38 9.17 -32.42
CA GLN A 121 -16.88 8.30 -33.48
C GLN A 121 -15.95 7.10 -33.74
N GLN A 122 -14.71 7.15 -33.26
CA GLN A 122 -13.70 6.12 -33.49
C GLN A 122 -13.48 5.31 -32.22
N ARG A 123 -13.52 3.98 -32.35
CA ARG A 123 -13.18 3.06 -31.25
C ARG A 123 -11.67 2.83 -31.10
N ILE A 124 -10.90 3.26 -32.09
CA ILE A 124 -9.45 3.04 -32.18
C ILE A 124 -8.71 3.58 -30.95
N PRO A 125 -8.97 4.81 -30.44
CA PRO A 125 -8.25 5.33 -29.27
C PRO A 125 -8.49 4.49 -28.00
N ALA A 126 -9.73 4.04 -27.79
CA ALA A 126 -10.08 3.20 -26.64
C ALA A 126 -9.39 1.82 -26.72
N ILE A 127 -9.40 1.20 -27.90
CA ILE A 127 -8.74 -0.09 -28.14
C ILE A 127 -7.23 0.05 -27.96
N ALA A 128 -6.62 1.09 -28.54
CA ALA A 128 -5.19 1.36 -28.41
C ALA A 128 -4.79 1.57 -26.94
N ALA A 129 -5.56 2.37 -26.18
CA ALA A 129 -5.32 2.59 -24.77
C ALA A 129 -5.41 1.30 -23.95
N LEU A 130 -6.38 0.44 -24.25
CA LEU A 130 -6.51 -0.86 -23.59
C LEU A 130 -5.34 -1.80 -23.91
N ILE A 131 -4.91 -1.84 -25.19
CA ILE A 131 -3.72 -2.61 -25.59
C ILE A 131 -2.48 -2.11 -24.85
N VAL A 132 -2.26 -0.80 -24.79
CA VAL A 132 -1.13 -0.21 -24.07
C VAL A 132 -1.20 -0.54 -22.58
N LEU A 133 -2.38 -0.44 -21.96
CA LEU A 133 -2.56 -0.78 -20.55
C LEU A 133 -2.28 -2.25 -20.28
N CYS A 134 -2.79 -3.17 -21.11
CA CYS A 134 -2.52 -4.60 -21.01
C CYS A 134 -1.02 -4.89 -21.18
N SER A 135 -0.38 -4.35 -22.22
CA SER A 135 1.06 -4.50 -22.45
C SER A 135 1.89 -3.99 -21.27
N TYR A 136 1.49 -2.86 -20.67
CA TYR A 136 2.14 -2.31 -19.49
C TYR A 136 1.98 -3.24 -18.28
N THR A 137 0.80 -3.79 -18.03
CA THR A 137 0.61 -4.77 -16.93
C THR A 137 1.42 -6.05 -17.13
N ILE A 138 1.57 -6.51 -18.37
CA ILE A 138 2.42 -7.67 -18.70
C ILE A 138 3.89 -7.34 -18.42
N LEU A 139 4.37 -6.15 -18.80
CA LEU A 139 5.71 -5.69 -18.47
C LEU A 139 5.96 -5.72 -16.96
N LEU A 140 5.03 -5.21 -16.16
CA LEU A 140 5.14 -5.24 -14.69
C LEU A 140 5.17 -6.67 -14.14
N ALA A 141 4.41 -7.60 -14.73
CA ALA A 141 4.46 -9.01 -14.34
C ALA A 141 5.82 -9.64 -14.65
N VAL A 142 6.44 -9.30 -15.78
CA VAL A 142 7.80 -9.74 -16.13
C VAL A 142 8.82 -9.17 -15.13
N LEU A 143 8.74 -7.89 -14.79
CA LEU A 143 9.63 -7.24 -13.81
C LEU A 143 9.48 -7.89 -12.42
N ARG A 144 8.24 -8.15 -11.98
CA ARG A 144 7.99 -8.90 -10.74
C ARG A 144 8.66 -10.27 -10.77
N GLN A 145 8.56 -10.98 -11.89
CA GLN A 145 9.19 -12.30 -12.01
C GLN A 145 10.72 -12.22 -11.93
N GLN A 146 11.34 -11.18 -12.48
CA GLN A 146 12.79 -10.94 -12.34
C GLN A 146 13.19 -10.72 -10.87
N ALA A 147 12.42 -9.93 -10.12
CA ALA A 147 12.66 -9.73 -8.69
C ALA A 147 12.46 -11.02 -7.88
N ILE A 148 11.48 -11.86 -8.23
CA ILE A 148 11.30 -13.19 -7.63
C ILE A 148 12.51 -14.08 -7.92
N THR A 149 13.05 -14.05 -9.13
CA THR A 149 14.27 -14.80 -9.47
C THR A 149 15.46 -14.36 -8.61
N ALA A 150 15.65 -13.05 -8.40
CA ALA A 150 16.68 -12.53 -7.50
C ALA A 150 16.48 -13.00 -6.04
N ALA A 151 15.24 -13.03 -5.56
CA ALA A 151 14.91 -13.53 -4.23
C ALA A 151 15.21 -15.03 -4.07
N ASN A 152 14.88 -15.84 -5.09
CA ASN A 152 15.19 -17.28 -5.10
C ASN A 152 16.70 -17.54 -5.07
N GLN A 153 17.50 -16.75 -5.80
CA GLN A 153 18.96 -16.84 -5.75
C GLN A 153 19.50 -16.54 -4.35
N TYR A 154 18.94 -15.54 -3.67
CA TYR A 154 19.32 -15.22 -2.29
C TYR A 154 18.98 -16.36 -1.32
N ILE A 155 17.78 -16.94 -1.42
CA ILE A 155 17.35 -18.08 -0.59
C ILE A 155 18.26 -19.29 -0.78
N TYR A 156 18.61 -19.59 -2.04
CA TYR A 156 19.48 -20.72 -2.36
C TYR A 156 20.89 -20.53 -1.79
N THR A 157 21.47 -19.34 -1.94
CA THR A 157 22.83 -19.03 -1.45
C THR A 157 22.92 -19.00 0.07
N HIS A 158 21.85 -18.62 0.77
CA HIS A 158 21.82 -18.54 2.24
C HIS A 158 21.18 -19.75 2.91
N THR A 159 20.81 -20.79 2.14
CA THR A 159 20.25 -22.05 2.65
C THR A 159 19.05 -21.85 3.56
N MET A 160 18.04 -21.10 3.09
CA MET A 160 16.81 -20.79 3.85
C MET A 160 15.63 -21.65 3.35
N PRO A 161 15.53 -22.94 3.71
CA PRO A 161 14.42 -23.77 3.29
C PRO A 161 13.10 -23.20 3.79
N GLN A 162 12.03 -23.32 2.99
CA GLN A 162 10.68 -22.86 3.36
C GLN A 162 10.50 -21.34 3.54
N ALA A 163 11.44 -20.51 3.09
CA ALA A 163 11.26 -19.07 3.13
C ALA A 163 10.13 -18.59 2.21
N HIS A 164 9.32 -17.64 2.70
CA HIS A 164 8.22 -17.07 1.93
C HIS A 164 8.66 -15.77 1.25
N ILE A 165 8.54 -15.72 -0.08
CA ILE A 165 8.90 -14.55 -0.88
C ILE A 165 7.68 -13.66 -1.09
N SER A 166 7.84 -12.37 -0.87
CA SER A 166 6.89 -11.34 -1.24
C SER A 166 7.62 -10.21 -1.95
N VAL A 167 7.12 -9.80 -3.11
CA VAL A 167 7.71 -8.73 -3.92
C VAL A 167 6.66 -7.66 -4.13
N LEU A 168 6.97 -6.42 -3.78
CA LEU A 168 6.06 -5.29 -3.80
C LEU A 168 6.58 -4.21 -4.76
N PRO A 169 5.76 -3.69 -5.69
CA PRO A 169 6.13 -2.52 -6.48
C PRO A 169 6.32 -1.30 -5.58
N GLN A 170 7.25 -0.43 -5.96
CA GLN A 170 7.64 0.74 -5.18
C GLN A 170 7.41 2.05 -5.97
N PRO A 171 7.31 3.21 -5.29
CA PRO A 171 7.02 4.47 -5.97
C PRO A 171 8.14 4.94 -6.89
N LEU A 172 7.85 6.01 -7.64
CA LEU A 172 8.75 6.75 -8.55
C LEU A 172 9.07 6.05 -9.88
N SER A 173 9.22 4.73 -9.90
CA SER A 173 9.60 3.99 -11.11
C SER A 173 8.99 2.58 -11.14
N PRO A 174 8.54 2.09 -12.31
CA PRO A 174 8.07 0.70 -12.46
C PRO A 174 9.17 -0.34 -12.27
N PHE A 175 10.44 0.09 -12.25
CA PHE A 175 11.60 -0.76 -12.04
C PHE A 175 12.03 -0.85 -10.58
N HIS A 176 11.41 -0.08 -9.69
CA HIS A 176 11.68 -0.14 -8.26
C HIS A 176 10.80 -1.21 -7.61
N TRP A 177 11.43 -2.17 -6.93
CA TRP A 177 10.75 -3.26 -6.25
C TRP A 177 11.34 -3.46 -4.86
N LYS A 178 10.48 -3.81 -3.91
CA LYS A 178 10.87 -4.21 -2.57
C LYS A 178 10.67 -5.71 -2.43
N ILE A 179 11.75 -6.42 -2.20
CA ILE A 179 11.75 -7.84 -1.93
C ILE A 179 11.73 -8.03 -0.41
N ILE A 180 10.83 -8.90 0.04
CA ILE A 180 10.67 -9.29 1.44
C ILE A 180 10.70 -10.82 1.46
N ILE A 181 11.71 -11.38 2.09
CA ILE A 181 11.80 -12.82 2.34
C ILE A 181 11.58 -13.03 3.82
N ARG A 182 10.54 -13.78 4.18
CA ARG A 182 10.26 -14.16 5.56
C ARG A 182 10.82 -15.55 5.84
N HIS A 183 11.66 -15.64 6.86
CA HIS A 183 12.17 -16.88 7.41
C HIS A 183 12.07 -16.81 8.93
N ASP A 184 11.18 -17.60 9.51
CA ASP A 184 10.78 -17.52 10.92
C ASP A 184 10.31 -16.11 11.34
N ASP A 185 10.98 -15.52 12.33
CA ASP A 185 10.78 -14.17 12.84
C ASP A 185 11.72 -13.13 12.20
N ASN A 186 12.47 -13.51 11.15
CA ASN A 186 13.37 -12.62 10.41
C ASN A 186 12.81 -12.28 9.04
N TYR A 187 12.97 -11.01 8.66
CA TYR A 187 12.69 -10.48 7.33
C TYR A 187 13.99 -10.08 6.65
N HIS A 188 14.29 -10.67 5.49
CA HIS A 188 15.37 -10.22 4.61
C HIS A 188 14.77 -9.29 3.57
N LEU A 189 15.27 -8.05 3.54
CA LEU A 189 14.70 -6.95 2.78
C LEU A 189 15.72 -6.46 1.75
N ALA A 190 15.28 -6.25 0.52
CA ALA A 190 16.08 -5.58 -0.49
C ALA A 190 15.21 -4.62 -1.30
N ASN A 191 15.68 -3.39 -1.46
CA ASN A 191 15.07 -2.40 -2.36
C ASN A 191 15.86 -2.41 -3.66
N VAL A 192 15.30 -3.01 -4.70
CA VAL A 192 16.01 -3.24 -5.95
C VAL A 192 15.51 -2.34 -7.07
N ASN A 193 16.44 -1.90 -7.91
CA ASN A 193 16.17 -1.33 -9.22
C ASN A 193 16.50 -2.40 -10.27
N LEU A 194 15.51 -2.78 -11.07
CA LEU A 194 15.65 -3.81 -12.12
C LEU A 194 16.14 -3.25 -13.47
N LEU A 195 16.36 -1.94 -13.58
CA LEU A 195 17.05 -1.39 -14.73
C LEU A 195 18.48 -1.97 -14.82
N PRO A 196 18.98 -2.22 -16.04
CA PRO A 196 20.40 -2.51 -16.22
C PRO A 196 21.24 -1.41 -15.54
N PRO A 197 22.34 -1.76 -14.87
CA PRO A 197 23.26 -0.77 -14.34
C PRO A 197 23.90 -0.01 -15.51
N ASP A 198 23.26 1.08 -15.94
CA ASP A 198 23.83 2.04 -16.87
C ASP A 198 24.57 3.12 -16.06
N HIS A 199 25.63 3.68 -16.64
CA HIS A 199 26.57 4.61 -16.00
C HIS A 199 25.98 6.00 -15.68
N GLN A 200 24.65 6.17 -15.71
CA GLN A 200 24.00 7.46 -15.53
C GLN A 200 23.30 7.55 -14.17
N GLN A 201 24.08 7.92 -13.13
CA GLN A 201 23.54 8.69 -12.01
C GLN A 201 23.09 10.06 -12.52
N GLN A 202 21.95 10.11 -13.22
CA GLN A 202 21.40 11.36 -13.72
C GLN A 202 20.71 12.11 -12.58
N GLN A 203 21.44 13.11 -12.08
CA GLN A 203 21.01 14.13 -11.14
C GLN A 203 19.63 14.70 -11.51
N THR A 204 18.58 14.36 -10.77
CA THR A 204 17.28 15.04 -10.88
C THR A 204 16.67 15.29 -9.50
N THR A 205 16.74 16.55 -9.06
CA THR A 205 16.08 17.17 -7.88
C THR A 205 16.30 16.53 -6.50
N TRP A 206 16.88 17.32 -5.60
CA TRP A 206 17.36 16.97 -4.25
C TRP A 206 16.48 16.08 -3.34
N LEU A 207 15.15 16.08 -3.50
CA LEU A 207 14.23 15.35 -2.62
C LEU A 207 13.87 13.96 -3.16
N PHE A 208 13.77 13.80 -4.48
CA PHE A 208 13.51 12.49 -5.10
C PHE A 208 14.80 11.70 -5.34
N THR A 209 15.96 12.36 -5.45
CA THR A 209 17.27 11.70 -5.58
C THR A 209 17.56 10.75 -4.44
N THR A 210 17.33 11.17 -3.19
CA THR A 210 17.69 10.36 -2.02
C THR A 210 16.80 9.13 -1.91
N MET A 211 15.50 9.30 -2.15
CA MET A 211 14.55 8.18 -2.17
C MET A 211 14.82 7.21 -3.32
N ALA A 212 15.12 7.71 -4.52
CA ALA A 212 15.45 6.87 -5.66
C ALA A 212 16.79 6.13 -5.47
N ALA A 213 17.78 6.77 -4.85
CA ALA A 213 19.09 6.17 -4.55
C ALA A 213 19.03 5.03 -3.52
N ALA A 214 17.92 4.86 -2.81
CA ALA A 214 17.70 3.71 -1.94
C ALA A 214 17.43 2.41 -2.72
N TYR A 215 17.01 2.50 -3.98
CA TYR A 215 16.81 1.35 -4.87
C TYR A 215 18.10 1.06 -5.63
N ARG A 216 18.74 -0.08 -5.34
CA ARG A 216 20.03 -0.46 -5.91
C ARG A 216 19.89 -1.55 -6.97
N PRO A 217 20.78 -1.60 -7.98
CA PRO A 217 20.85 -2.75 -8.88
C PRO A 217 20.93 -4.07 -8.11
N VAL A 218 20.30 -5.12 -8.64
CA VAL A 218 20.27 -6.45 -8.01
C VAL A 218 21.66 -6.99 -7.67
N VAL A 219 22.69 -6.60 -8.45
CA VAL A 219 24.09 -7.03 -8.29
C VAL A 219 24.76 -6.43 -7.05
N GLU A 220 24.33 -5.26 -6.57
CA GLU A 220 24.96 -4.57 -5.43
C GLU A 220 24.65 -5.23 -4.06
N ASN A 221 23.82 -6.27 -4.02
CA ASN A 221 23.55 -7.10 -2.84
C ASN A 221 23.19 -6.31 -1.57
N ASN A 222 22.21 -5.40 -1.66
CA ASN A 222 21.82 -4.47 -0.60
C ASN A 222 20.84 -5.05 0.44
N TRP A 223 20.99 -6.32 0.80
CA TRP A 223 20.08 -7.00 1.72
C TRP A 223 20.22 -6.49 3.15
N GLN A 224 19.09 -6.25 3.79
CA GLN A 224 18.98 -5.85 5.19
C GLN A 224 18.15 -6.89 5.94
N ILE A 225 18.61 -7.29 7.12
CA ILE A 225 17.89 -8.23 7.97
C ILE A 225 17.17 -7.42 9.05
N GLN A 226 15.87 -7.65 9.18
CA GLN A 226 15.05 -7.03 10.20
C GLN A 226 14.25 -8.08 10.96
N GLN A 227 14.40 -8.08 12.28
CA GLN A 227 13.71 -9.03 13.16
C GLN A 227 12.33 -8.50 13.52
N GLN A 228 11.32 -9.36 13.49
CA GLN A 228 9.92 -9.00 13.76
C GLN A 228 9.72 -8.38 15.16
N PHE A 229 10.44 -8.89 16.17
CA PHE A 229 10.27 -8.51 17.58
C PHE A 229 11.50 -7.82 18.19
N GLY A 230 12.41 -7.32 17.36
CA GLY A 230 13.69 -6.76 17.81
C GLY A 230 14.73 -7.84 18.17
N GLY A 231 15.94 -7.39 18.53
CA GLY A 231 17.08 -8.25 18.81
C GLY A 231 17.48 -8.37 20.28
N ASP A 232 16.99 -7.48 21.15
CA ASP A 232 17.23 -7.58 22.59
C ASP A 232 16.26 -8.61 23.20
N PRO A 233 16.75 -9.66 23.90
CA PRO A 233 15.91 -10.65 24.55
C PRO A 233 14.86 -10.08 25.50
N ALA A 234 15.17 -9.00 26.24
CA ALA A 234 14.25 -8.38 27.18
C ALA A 234 13.10 -7.66 26.45
N GLU A 235 13.44 -6.91 25.41
CA GLU A 235 12.48 -6.25 24.52
C GLU A 235 11.61 -7.26 23.77
N MET A 236 12.20 -8.37 23.33
CA MET A 236 11.52 -9.41 22.55
C MET A 236 10.38 -10.07 23.34
N MET A 237 10.58 -10.35 24.63
CA MET A 237 9.52 -10.93 25.46
C MET A 237 8.34 -9.97 25.58
N LEU A 238 8.61 -8.70 25.86
CA LEU A 238 7.59 -7.65 25.97
C LEU A 238 6.87 -7.43 24.63
N ALA A 239 7.60 -7.39 23.53
CA ALA A 239 7.05 -7.23 22.19
C ALA A 239 6.14 -8.40 21.81
N ARG A 240 6.52 -9.64 22.13
CA ARG A 240 5.66 -10.82 21.88
C ARG A 240 4.41 -10.81 22.75
N GLU A 241 4.50 -10.43 24.02
CA GLU A 241 3.35 -10.28 24.92
C GLU A 241 2.35 -9.26 24.33
N ALA A 242 2.84 -8.05 24.01
CA ALA A 242 2.04 -6.99 23.42
C ALA A 242 1.44 -7.43 22.07
N TRP A 243 2.23 -8.07 21.21
CA TRP A 243 1.80 -8.55 19.91
C TRP A 243 0.67 -9.56 20.01
N LEU A 244 0.74 -10.52 20.94
CA LEU A 244 -0.26 -11.59 21.08
C LEU A 244 -1.52 -11.15 21.84
N HIS A 245 -1.48 -10.02 22.55
CA HIS A 245 -2.58 -9.54 23.36
C HIS A 245 -3.89 -9.38 22.54
N PRO A 246 -5.07 -9.81 23.04
CA PRO A 246 -6.34 -9.79 22.28
C PRO A 246 -6.72 -8.42 21.70
N VAL A 247 -6.42 -7.34 22.43
CA VAL A 247 -6.69 -5.96 22.00
C VAL A 247 -5.97 -5.60 20.69
N PHE A 248 -4.86 -6.28 20.37
CA PHE A 248 -4.12 -6.05 19.12
C PHE A 248 -4.59 -6.91 17.94
N ALA A 249 -5.61 -7.76 18.13
CA ALA A 249 -6.13 -8.64 17.07
C ALA A 249 -6.54 -7.90 15.78
N PRO A 250 -7.17 -6.70 15.80
CA PRO A 250 -7.50 -5.98 14.58
C PRO A 250 -6.26 -5.60 13.76
N PHE A 251 -5.19 -5.16 14.41
CA PHE A 251 -3.94 -4.83 13.72
C PHE A 251 -3.25 -6.09 13.21
N ARG A 252 -3.23 -7.18 14.00
CA ARG A 252 -2.71 -8.48 13.54
C ARG A 252 -3.43 -9.00 12.31
N ALA A 253 -4.75 -8.82 12.25
CA ALA A 253 -5.55 -9.18 11.08
C ALA A 253 -5.31 -8.26 9.88
N PHE A 254 -4.82 -7.03 10.09
CA PHE A 254 -4.45 -6.08 9.03
C PHE A 254 -3.04 -6.30 8.49
N ALA A 255 -2.08 -6.52 9.38
CA ALA A 255 -0.66 -6.59 9.05
C ALA A 255 -0.29 -7.90 8.34
N GLN A 256 0.50 -7.81 7.27
CA GLN A 256 1.08 -8.95 6.56
C GLN A 256 2.55 -9.14 6.92
N PHE A 257 3.30 -8.04 7.07
CA PHE A 257 4.71 -8.07 7.47
C PHE A 257 4.93 -7.16 8.69
N PRO A 258 4.35 -7.52 9.86
CA PRO A 258 4.47 -6.73 11.07
C PRO A 258 5.91 -6.72 11.59
N VAL A 259 6.37 -5.57 12.05
CA VAL A 259 7.68 -5.42 12.69
C VAL A 259 7.59 -4.44 13.86
N LEU A 260 8.31 -4.76 14.94
CA LEU A 260 8.55 -3.89 16.08
C LEU A 260 9.35 -2.67 15.62
N GLU A 261 8.80 -1.50 15.90
CA GLU A 261 9.51 -0.24 15.67
C GLU A 261 10.38 0.13 16.86
N ARG A 262 9.78 0.11 18.05
CA ARG A 262 10.41 0.50 19.32
C ARG A 262 9.51 0.13 20.49
N ILE A 263 10.10 0.14 21.67
CA ILE A 263 9.41 0.07 22.95
C ILE A 263 9.68 1.38 23.70
N ASP A 264 8.63 2.00 24.22
CA ASP A 264 8.77 3.11 25.16
C ASP A 264 8.49 2.59 26.58
N ILE A 265 9.42 2.83 27.50
CA ILE A 265 9.24 2.56 28.93
C ILE A 265 9.35 3.91 29.65
N SER A 266 8.32 4.25 30.42
CA SER A 266 8.23 5.49 31.17
C SER A 266 7.60 5.26 32.54
N GLU A 267 7.65 6.26 33.42
CA GLU A 267 6.92 6.22 34.70
C GLU A 267 5.40 6.07 34.50
N GLN A 268 4.88 6.51 33.36
CA GLN A 268 3.45 6.43 33.03
C GLN A 268 3.03 5.06 32.50
N GLY A 269 3.98 4.20 32.11
CA GLY A 269 3.70 2.89 31.56
C GLY A 269 4.66 2.45 30.46
N GLN A 270 4.32 1.34 29.83
CA GLN A 270 5.11 0.69 28.78
C GLN A 270 4.28 0.57 27.49
N CYS A 271 4.87 0.87 26.33
CA CYS A 271 4.23 0.79 25.03
C CYS A 271 5.13 0.07 24.03
N ALA A 272 4.62 -0.98 23.39
CA ALA A 272 5.30 -1.62 22.26
C ALA A 272 4.64 -1.16 20.95
N TRP A 273 5.42 -0.56 20.05
CA TRP A 273 4.92 0.00 18.78
C TRP A 273 5.31 -0.87 17.59
N PHE A 274 4.34 -1.14 16.73
CA PHE A 274 4.50 -1.93 15.51
C PHE A 274 4.07 -1.15 14.27
N TYR A 275 4.61 -1.55 13.13
CA TYR A 275 4.19 -1.11 11.82
C TYR A 275 4.29 -2.29 10.84
N ASP A 276 3.77 -2.11 9.62
CA ASP A 276 3.85 -3.11 8.55
C ASP A 276 4.83 -2.64 7.46
N LEU A 277 5.74 -3.52 7.06
CA LEU A 277 6.80 -3.21 6.08
C LEU A 277 6.27 -2.77 4.70
N ARG A 278 5.02 -3.08 4.35
CA ARG A 278 4.36 -2.56 3.13
C ARG A 278 4.28 -1.05 3.11
N PHE A 279 4.19 -0.43 4.28
CA PHE A 279 3.99 1.02 4.47
C PHE A 279 5.26 1.75 4.92
N LYS A 280 6.42 1.10 4.78
CA LYS A 280 7.73 1.71 5.03
C LYS A 280 8.46 1.88 3.71
N PHE A 281 8.53 3.12 3.26
CA PHE A 281 9.32 3.53 2.11
C PHE A 281 10.72 4.01 2.56
N PRO A 282 11.72 3.96 1.67
CA PRO A 282 13.02 4.54 1.97
C PRO A 282 12.93 6.03 2.34
N GLU A 283 13.77 6.47 3.27
CA GLU A 283 13.85 7.85 3.78
C GLU A 283 12.59 8.43 4.45
N LEU A 284 11.45 7.73 4.42
CA LEU A 284 10.21 8.17 5.05
C LEU A 284 9.94 7.40 6.36
N PRO A 285 9.39 8.05 7.40
CA PRO A 285 8.93 7.33 8.58
C PRO A 285 7.82 6.33 8.19
N PRO A 286 7.71 5.19 8.89
CA PRO A 286 6.65 4.23 8.61
C PRO A 286 5.27 4.86 8.85
N SER A 287 4.31 4.52 7.99
CA SER A 287 2.89 4.85 8.19
C SER A 287 2.17 3.72 8.93
N PHE A 288 0.95 3.97 9.41
CA PHE A 288 0.12 3.01 10.14
C PHE A 288 0.82 2.41 11.38
N ARG A 289 1.32 3.28 12.25
CA ARG A 289 2.01 2.91 13.49
C ARG A 289 0.99 2.68 14.61
N TYR A 290 0.87 1.43 15.03
CA TYR A 290 -0.03 1.03 16.11
C TYR A 290 0.76 0.39 17.23
N GLY A 291 0.41 0.71 18.46
CA GLY A 291 1.06 0.16 19.63
C GLY A 291 0.05 -0.40 20.61
N VAL A 292 0.56 -1.21 21.52
CA VAL A 292 -0.18 -1.67 22.68
C VAL A 292 0.52 -1.08 23.90
N CYS A 293 -0.24 -0.34 24.70
CA CYS A 293 0.25 0.39 25.85
C CYS A 293 -0.38 -0.15 27.13
N ARG A 294 0.43 -0.31 28.17
CA ARG A 294 -0.01 -0.65 29.53
C ARG A 294 0.40 0.49 30.45
N GLN A 295 -0.58 1.13 31.09
CA GLN A 295 -0.33 2.19 32.06
C GLN A 295 0.17 1.61 33.38
N HIS A 296 0.99 2.38 34.10
CA HIS A 296 1.48 1.97 35.41
C HIS A 296 0.30 1.83 36.41
N GLY A 297 0.24 0.71 37.15
CA GLY A 297 -0.86 0.42 38.07
C GLY A 297 -2.13 -0.18 37.43
N HIS A 298 -2.21 -0.27 36.11
CA HIS A 298 -3.29 -0.93 35.39
C HIS A 298 -2.82 -2.26 34.77
N THR A 299 -3.65 -3.29 34.88
CA THR A 299 -3.38 -4.61 34.26
C THR A 299 -3.79 -4.68 32.79
N GLY A 300 -4.65 -3.75 32.34
CA GLY A 300 -5.19 -3.71 30.99
C GLY A 300 -4.21 -3.11 29.98
N TRP A 301 -4.04 -3.82 28.87
CA TRP A 301 -3.37 -3.31 27.68
C TRP A 301 -4.38 -2.62 26.75
N GLU A 302 -4.04 -1.43 26.27
CA GLU A 302 -4.89 -0.65 25.35
C GLU A 302 -4.19 -0.42 24.00
N MET A 303 -4.96 -0.46 22.92
CA MET A 303 -4.45 -0.17 21.59
C MET A 303 -4.33 1.35 21.41
N SER A 304 -3.12 1.82 21.12
CA SER A 304 -2.83 3.21 20.83
C SER A 304 -2.36 3.37 19.39
N ARG A 305 -2.60 4.54 18.82
CA ARG A 305 -2.18 4.89 17.45
C ARG A 305 -1.29 6.12 17.48
N ARG A 306 -0.13 6.04 16.83
CA ARG A 306 0.75 7.20 16.66
C ARG A 306 0.55 7.79 15.27
N ARG A 307 0.31 9.10 15.21
CA ARG A 307 0.20 9.82 13.93
C ARG A 307 1.57 9.87 13.26
N GLY A 308 1.65 9.40 12.03
CA GLY A 308 2.81 9.57 11.15
C GLY A 308 2.86 10.95 10.50
N LEU A 309 3.83 11.13 9.62
CA LEU A 309 4.11 12.40 8.93
C LEU A 309 3.00 12.78 7.93
N PHE A 310 2.26 11.79 7.42
CA PHE A 310 1.15 11.99 6.51
C PHE A 310 -0.17 11.88 7.30
N TYR A 311 -1.06 12.87 7.16
CA TYR A 311 -2.43 12.90 7.73
C TYR A 311 -3.38 11.82 7.15
N ILE A 312 -2.83 10.68 6.76
CA ILE A 312 -3.50 9.48 6.24
C ILE A 312 -3.57 8.40 7.34
N ASP A 313 -2.86 8.63 8.45
CA ASP A 313 -3.05 7.88 9.67
C ASP A 313 -4.35 8.29 10.37
#